data_AF-A0A840TTA0-F1
#
_entry.id   AF-A0A840TTA0-F1
#
_cell.length_a   1.000
_cell.length_b   1.000
_cell.length_c   1.000
_cell.angle_alpha   90.00
_cell.angle_beta   90.00
_cell.angle_gamma   90.00
#
_symmetry.space_group_name_H-M   'P 1'
#
loop_
_entity.id
_entity.type
_entity.pdbx_description
1 polymer ?
#
loop_
_entity_poly.entity_id
_entity_poly.type
_entity_poly.pdbx_seq_one_letter_code
_entity_poly.pdbx_strand_id
1 'polypeptide(L)' 'MVLVFKTSVQTKANVRRLKPLLDELVVERGRWNFDLEDCDRIFRLESEGISSHRVISFFKEQGLECQELT' A
#
# COMPACT_ATOMS: atom_id res chain seq x y z
N MET A 1 14.16 -2.35 -1.70
CA MET A 1 13.46 -2.23 -3.00
C MET A 1 12.26 -1.31 -2.81
N VAL A 2 11.92 -0.48 -3.78
CA VAL A 2 10.73 0.39 -3.73
C VAL A 2 9.70 -0.14 -4.71
N LEU A 3 8.51 -0.43 -4.20
CA LEU A 3 7.34 -0.83 -4.97
C LEU A 3 6.35 0.33 -5.00
N VAL A 4 5.82 0.63 -6.18
CA VAL A 4 4.85 1.71 -6.37
C VAL A 4 3.55 1.08 -6.86
N PHE A 5 2.42 1.50 -6.29
CA PHE A 5 1.11 0.96 -6.63
C PHE A 5 0.11 2.08 -6.84
N LYS A 6 -0.79 1.89 -7.80
CA LYS A 6 -2.03 2.64 -7.93
C LYS A 6 -3.09 2.00 -7.04
N THR A 7 -3.76 2.76 -6.18
CA THR A 7 -4.78 2.20 -5.28
C THR A 7 -6.11 2.95 -5.34
N SER A 8 -7.21 2.34 -4.92
CA SER A 8 -8.49 3.05 -4.78
C SER A 8 -8.64 3.83 -3.45
N VAL A 9 -7.56 3.93 -2.66
CA VAL A 9 -7.55 4.61 -1.35
C VAL A 9 -7.62 6.12 -1.54
N GLN A 10 -8.74 6.72 -1.10
CA GLN A 10 -9.03 8.15 -1.32
C GLN A 10 -8.94 9.00 -0.06
N THR A 11 -9.22 8.40 1.09
CA THR A 11 -9.48 9.15 2.31
C THR A 11 -8.43 8.85 3.37
N LYS A 12 -8.09 9.86 4.17
CA LYS A 12 -7.29 9.68 5.39
C LYS A 12 -7.93 8.68 6.37
N ALA A 13 -9.26 8.51 6.31
CA ALA A 13 -9.98 7.50 7.08
C ALA A 13 -9.61 6.07 6.64
N ASN A 14 -9.58 5.80 5.33
CA ASN A 14 -9.14 4.51 4.80
C ASN A 14 -7.67 4.24 5.18
N VAL A 15 -6.80 5.24 5.03
CA VAL A 15 -5.39 5.11 5.44
C VAL A 15 -5.25 4.79 6.92
N ARG A 16 -6.01 5.47 7.80
CA ARG A 16 -6.01 5.16 9.25
C ARG A 16 -6.46 3.74 9.55
N ARG A 17 -7.43 3.21 8.80
CA ARG A 17 -7.90 1.83 8.95
C ARG A 17 -6.85 0.81 8.48
N LEU A 18 -6.16 1.11 7.39
CA LEU A 18 -5.12 0.24 6.83
C LEU A 18 -3.79 0.34 7.60
N LYS A 19 -3.52 1.46 8.26
CA LYS A 19 -2.26 1.72 8.96
C LYS A 19 -1.78 0.57 9.86
N PRO A 20 -2.56 0.08 10.85
CA PRO A 20 -2.09 -0.99 11.71
C PRO A 20 -1.81 -2.29 10.93
N LEU A 21 -2.65 -2.59 9.93
CA LEU A 21 -2.49 -3.78 9.09
C LEU A 21 -1.26 -3.70 8.18
N LEU A 22 -0.96 -2.51 7.65
CA LEU A 22 0.23 -2.24 6.85
C LEU A 22 1.48 -2.26 7.73
N ASP A 23 1.42 -1.72 8.95
CA ASP A 23 2.52 -1.78 9.90
C ASP A 23 2.83 -3.24 10.29
N GLU A 24 1.83 -4.12 10.35
CA GLU A 24 2.02 -5.57 10.54
C GLU A 24 2.55 -6.28 9.27
N LEU A 25 2.07 -5.90 8.09
CA LEU A 25 2.49 -6.48 6.81
C LEU A 25 3.95 -6.12 6.47
N VAL A 26 4.30 -4.88 6.75
CA VAL A 26 5.60 -4.25 6.47
C VAL A 26 6.50 -4.47 7.69
N VAL A 27 6.98 -5.71 7.83
CA VAL A 27 7.92 -6.18 8.88
C VAL A 27 9.00 -5.13 9.22
N GLU A 28 9.50 -5.12 10.47
CA GLU A 28 10.37 -4.13 11.18
C GLU A 28 11.31 -3.19 10.39
N ARG A 29 11.71 -3.49 9.14
CA ARG A 29 12.59 -2.67 8.31
C ARG A 29 11.95 -2.06 7.06
N GLY A 30 10.65 -2.24 6.85
CA GLY A 30 9.97 -1.60 5.73
C GLY A 30 9.34 -0.25 6.08
N ARG A 31 9.11 0.58 5.06
CA ARG A 31 8.42 1.87 5.14
C ARG A 31 7.35 1.92 4.08
N TRP A 32 6.25 2.61 4.34
CA TRP A 32 5.23 2.82 3.33
C TRP A 32 4.66 4.22 3.41
N ASN A 33 4.12 4.71 2.30
CA ASN A 33 3.46 6.01 2.23
C ASN A 33 2.28 5.98 1.26
N PHE A 34 1.25 6.78 1.55
CA PHE A 34 0.19 7.09 0.60
C PHE A 34 0.31 8.52 0.13
N ASP A 35 0.33 8.69 -1.17
CA ASP A 35 0.13 9.97 -1.84
C ASP A 35 -1.36 10.14 -2.14
N LEU A 36 -2.05 10.82 -1.24
CA LEU A 36 -3.48 11.14 -1.39
C LEU A 36 -3.71 12.46 -2.14
N GLU A 37 -2.65 13.23 -2.37
CA GLU A 37 -2.72 14.49 -3.13
C GLU A 37 -2.61 14.21 -4.64
N ASP A 38 -1.96 13.10 -5.00
CA ASP A 38 -1.96 12.57 -6.35
C ASP A 38 -3.37 12.07 -6.77
N CYS A 39 -3.83 12.49 -7.94
CA CYS A 39 -5.06 12.00 -8.55
C CYS A 39 -5.03 10.47 -8.74
N ASP A 40 -3.84 9.90 -8.89
CA ASP A 40 -3.62 8.47 -9.07
C ASP A 40 -3.55 7.67 -7.76
N ARG A 41 -3.62 8.32 -6.58
CA ARG A 41 -3.73 7.64 -5.27
C ARG A 41 -2.63 6.61 -5.07
N ILE A 42 -1.40 7.09 -5.15
CA ILE A 42 -0.21 6.26 -5.19
C ILE A 42 0.12 5.73 -3.80
N PHE A 43 0.30 4.42 -3.69
CA PHE A 43 0.87 3.77 -2.51
C PHE A 43 2.32 3.36 -2.81
N ARG A 44 3.24 3.78 -1.95
CA ARG A 44 4.67 3.42 -2.06
C ARG A 44 5.04 2.53 -0.90
N LEU A 45 5.73 1.44 -1.20
CA LEU A 45 6.21 0.48 -0.22
C LEU A 45 7.71 0.26 -0.43
N GLU A 46 8.49 0.61 0.57
CA GLU A 46 9.90 0.29 0.67
C GLU A 46 10.05 -0.91 1.60
N SER A 47 10.37 -2.08 1.08
CA SER A 47 10.60 -3.25 1.92
C SER A 47 11.58 -4.20 1.24
N GLU A 48 12.26 -5.00 2.05
CA GLU A 48 13.08 -6.10 1.58
C GLU A 48 12.35 -7.41 1.92
N GLY A 49 11.98 -8.17 0.89
CA GLY A 49 11.32 -9.47 1.04
C GLY A 49 9.78 -9.47 0.91
N ILE A 50 9.16 -8.32 0.64
CA ILE A 50 7.73 -8.27 0.28
C ILE A 50 7.58 -8.30 -1.24
N SER A 51 6.80 -9.27 -1.73
CA SER A 51 6.43 -9.35 -3.15
C SER A 51 5.23 -8.44 -3.43
N SER A 52 5.20 -7.87 -4.64
CA SER A 52 4.09 -7.02 -5.08
C SER A 52 2.75 -7.75 -5.08
N HIS A 53 2.75 -9.03 -5.44
CA HIS A 53 1.55 -9.88 -5.37
C HIS A 53 0.96 -9.94 -3.95
N ARG A 54 1.79 -9.99 -2.90
CA ARG A 54 1.31 -10.02 -1.52
C ARG A 54 0.61 -8.72 -1.13
N VAL A 55 1.15 -7.59 -1.60
CA VAL A 55 0.54 -6.27 -1.41
C VAL A 55 -0.79 -6.18 -2.15
N ILE A 56 -0.85 -6.59 -3.42
CA ILE A 56 -2.08 -6.57 -4.21
C ILE A 56 -3.17 -7.43 -3.58
N SER A 57 -2.83 -8.66 -3.13
CA SER A 57 -3.76 -9.52 -2.40
C SER A 57 -4.28 -8.88 -1.12
N PHE A 58 -3.41 -8.25 -0.34
CA PHE A 58 -3.78 -7.54 0.88
C PHE A 58 -4.83 -6.46 0.62
N PHE A 59 -4.63 -5.58 -0.37
CA PHE A 59 -5.61 -4.54 -0.70
C PHE A 59 -6.93 -5.14 -1.20
N LYS A 60 -6.87 -6.21 -2.00
CA LYS A 60 -8.06 -6.90 -2.51
C LYS A 60 -8.91 -7.51 -1.39
N GLU A 61 -8.28 -8.10 -0.37
CA GLU A 61 -8.95 -8.61 0.84
C GLU A 61 -9.67 -7.50 1.63
N GLN A 62 -9.15 -6.27 1.58
CA GLN A 62 -9.78 -5.09 2.18
C GLN A 62 -10.88 -4.47 1.32
N GLY A 63 -11.21 -5.08 0.17
CA GLY A 63 -12.18 -4.55 -0.79
C GLY A 63 -11.69 -3.33 -1.56
N LEU A 64 -10.38 -3.18 -1.71
CA LEU A 64 -9.73 -2.07 -2.41
C LEU A 64 -9.04 -2.56 -3.69
N GLU A 65 -8.94 -1.68 -4.66
CA GLU A 65 -8.17 -1.94 -5.89
C GLU A 65 -6.72 -1.55 -5.64
N CYS A 66 -5.80 -2.38 -6.13
CA CYS A 66 -4.37 -2.15 -6.06
C CYS A 66 -3.71 -2.75 -7.30
N GLN A 67 -2.91 -1.96 -7.99
CA GLN A 67 -2.16 -2.37 -9.17
C GLN A 67 -0.72 -1.87 -9.05
N GLU A 68 0.25 -2.76 -9.26
CA GLU A 68 1.67 -2.38 -9.31
C GLU A 68 1.95 -1.50 -10.54
N LEU A 69 2.71 -0.43 -10.32
CA LEU A 69 3.26 0.44 -11.35
C LEU A 69 4.76 0.13 -11.45
N THR A 70 5.19 -0.36 -12.61
CA THR A 70 6.58 -0.74 -12.91
C THR A 70 7.39 0.45 -13.39
#